data_AF-Q022I5-F1
#
_entry.id   AF-Q022I5-F1
#
_cell.length_a   1.000
_cell.length_b   1.000
_cell.length_c   1.000
_cell.angle_alpha   90.00
_cell.angle_beta   90.00
_cell.angle_gamma   90.00
#
_symmetry.space_group_name_H-M   'P 1'
#
loop_
_entity.id
_entity.type
_entity.pdbx_description
1 polymer ?
#
loop_
_entity_poly.entity_id
_entity_poly.type
_entity_poly.pdbx_seq_one_letter_code
_entity_poly.pdbx_strand_id
1 'polypeptide(L)'
;MLFRASVTAVTLLCGVALGQTAGETPAKFDVADVHSSPRTTQPFARGPFYNGGRYELRFATMLDLIHTAYGVDPEKVIGGPNWLEMDRFDVFAKAPAGSSTESRRRMLQALLAERFQLVVHNDSKPIPAFGLKAGKRPLLKETEGAGSGCNFTVENTTPPPAGGGPPQGPINLPVIVYTCKNTTMATFADGMLSMPGAGQYFQNRLVVDQTELGGAWDFTLRFTPKVPAGLATVGENIPLFDALEKQLGLKLEPATIPMPVITVDSVNRKPTENPPDVAASFPPLPTEFDVAEIKPSVTPPGGPGSARPEIKNGRIYLPGIGLKNLIALAWDINGDELMANAPKWLDSERFDVIAKAPAGVAIGDLTPSRTAVPVNIDALRPMLRALLIDRFQMKVHMEDRPVAAYTLVAAKPKLKQADPNSRTKWQEGAATDSKDKNANSSLGRLVTCQNVTMAQFAELLPGIAPGYLRTQVVDGTGLEGGFDFTFSFSPAGLFQVNQGRSEDSGAAAGPVPEASLPSGALSLFDALTKQLGLKLEMQKRPTPVLVIDHINQKPTDN
;
A
#
# COMPACT_ATOMS: atom_id res chain seq x y z
N MET A 1 15.49 -66.22 -72.62
CA MET A 1 14.84 -66.74 -71.39
C MET A 1 15.12 -65.76 -70.26
N LEU A 2 14.06 -65.32 -69.58
CA LEU A 2 14.04 -64.15 -68.70
C LEU A 2 14.79 -64.37 -67.38
N PHE A 3 15.71 -63.45 -67.03
CA PHE A 3 16.23 -63.31 -65.68
C PHE A 3 15.31 -62.38 -64.88
N ARG A 4 14.66 -62.94 -63.85
CA ARG A 4 13.89 -62.17 -62.86
C ARG A 4 14.84 -61.58 -61.83
N ALA A 5 14.91 -60.25 -61.79
CA ALA A 5 15.49 -59.49 -60.70
C ALA A 5 14.54 -59.51 -59.49
N SER A 6 15.07 -59.74 -58.30
CA SER A 6 14.38 -59.50 -57.03
C SER A 6 15.43 -58.96 -56.07
N VAL A 7 15.52 -57.62 -56.00
CA VAL A 7 16.38 -56.88 -55.08
C VAL A 7 15.59 -56.66 -53.80
N THR A 8 16.09 -57.19 -52.70
CA THR A 8 15.57 -56.98 -51.35
C THR A 8 15.96 -55.58 -50.87
N ALA A 9 15.00 -54.67 -50.73
CA ALA A 9 15.22 -53.36 -50.14
C ALA A 9 14.91 -53.40 -48.64
N VAL A 10 15.95 -53.31 -47.81
CA VAL A 10 15.83 -53.09 -46.36
C VAL A 10 15.43 -51.63 -46.13
N THR A 11 14.23 -51.40 -45.62
CA THR A 11 13.76 -50.06 -45.22
C THR A 11 14.13 -49.83 -43.77
N LEU A 12 15.10 -48.95 -43.53
CA LEU A 12 15.48 -48.46 -42.21
C LEU A 12 14.50 -47.35 -41.78
N LEU A 13 13.56 -47.64 -40.89
CA LEU A 13 12.68 -46.62 -40.29
C LEU A 13 13.37 -46.01 -39.06
N CYS A 14 13.98 -44.84 -39.22
CA CYS A 14 14.37 -43.98 -38.11
C CYS A 14 13.12 -43.27 -37.56
N GLY A 15 12.54 -43.81 -36.48
CA GLY A 15 11.54 -43.11 -35.68
C GLY A 15 12.23 -42.07 -34.79
N VAL A 16 12.21 -40.80 -35.20
CA VAL A 16 12.52 -39.69 -34.29
C VAL A 16 11.34 -39.53 -33.34
N ALA A 17 11.46 -40.12 -32.15
CA ALA A 17 10.57 -39.82 -31.04
C ALA A 17 10.90 -38.40 -30.55
N LEU A 18 10.18 -37.41 -31.08
CA LEU A 18 10.06 -36.11 -30.43
C LEU A 18 9.41 -36.34 -29.07
N GLY A 19 10.22 -36.28 -28.02
CA GLY A 19 9.73 -36.31 -26.64
C GLY A 19 8.73 -35.18 -26.45
N GLN A 20 7.45 -35.54 -26.39
CA GLN A 20 6.45 -34.68 -25.77
C GLN A 20 6.92 -34.47 -24.33
N THR A 21 7.27 -33.23 -24.00
CA THR A 21 7.37 -32.81 -22.60
C THR A 21 6.09 -33.24 -21.92
N ALA A 22 6.20 -34.15 -20.95
CA ALA A 22 5.10 -34.59 -20.12
C ALA A 22 4.36 -33.35 -19.63
N GLY A 23 3.07 -33.25 -19.97
CA GLY A 23 2.22 -32.15 -19.56
C GLY A 23 2.28 -32.01 -18.05
N GLU A 24 2.91 -30.94 -17.59
CA GLU A 24 2.83 -30.53 -16.19
C GLU A 24 1.35 -30.33 -15.91
N THR A 25 0.79 -31.13 -14.99
CA THR A 25 -0.60 -30.97 -14.54
C THR A 25 -0.79 -29.49 -14.23
N PRO A 26 -1.78 -28.80 -14.84
CA PRO A 26 -1.91 -27.36 -14.65
C PRO A 26 -2.01 -27.09 -13.15
N ALA A 27 -1.13 -26.21 -12.66
CA ALA A 27 -1.13 -25.82 -11.26
C ALA A 27 -2.51 -25.23 -10.94
N LYS A 28 -3.30 -25.95 -10.15
CA LYS A 28 -4.66 -25.57 -9.76
C LYS A 28 -4.81 -25.67 -8.25
N PHE A 29 -5.67 -24.82 -7.71
CA PHE A 29 -6.21 -25.05 -6.38
C PHE A 29 -7.15 -26.25 -6.41
N ASP A 30 -7.16 -27.04 -5.32
CA ASP A 30 -8.07 -28.17 -5.17
C ASP A 30 -9.53 -27.68 -5.15
N VAL A 31 -9.76 -26.53 -4.51
CA VAL A 31 -11.03 -25.82 -4.40
C VAL A 31 -10.76 -24.32 -4.32
N ALA A 32 -11.60 -23.50 -4.94
CA ALA A 32 -11.54 -22.04 -4.81
C ALA A 32 -12.94 -21.41 -4.75
N ASP A 33 -13.15 -20.59 -3.72
CA ASP A 33 -14.25 -19.66 -3.55
C ASP A 33 -13.80 -18.27 -4.02
N VAL A 34 -14.51 -17.73 -5.00
CA VAL A 34 -14.25 -16.38 -5.52
C VAL A 34 -15.56 -15.62 -5.54
N HIS A 35 -15.58 -14.46 -4.89
CA HIS A 35 -16.74 -13.58 -4.88
C HIS A 35 -16.33 -12.12 -4.72
N SER A 36 -17.23 -11.20 -5.06
CA SER A 36 -17.03 -9.78 -4.76
C SER A 36 -16.91 -9.59 -3.24
N SER A 37 -16.01 -8.71 -2.83
CA SER A 37 -15.86 -8.36 -1.42
C SER A 37 -17.05 -7.54 -0.94
N PRO A 38 -17.42 -7.66 0.36
CA PRO A 38 -18.37 -6.72 0.95
C PRO A 38 -17.80 -5.29 0.93
N ARG A 39 -18.67 -4.29 1.00
CA ARG A 39 -18.24 -2.90 1.16
C ARG A 39 -17.57 -2.72 2.53
N THR A 40 -16.50 -1.92 2.58
CA THR A 40 -15.79 -1.60 3.82
C THR A 40 -15.21 -0.19 3.75
N THR A 41 -15.03 0.45 4.91
CA THR A 41 -14.35 1.75 5.03
C THR A 41 -12.83 1.61 4.94
N GLN A 42 -12.29 0.38 4.95
CA GLN A 42 -10.87 0.08 4.83
C GLN A 42 -10.60 -0.95 3.72
N PRO A 43 -10.81 -0.58 2.44
CA PRO A 43 -10.81 -1.52 1.32
C PRO A 43 -9.39 -1.83 0.81
N PHE A 44 -8.42 -2.04 1.69
CA PHE A 44 -7.06 -2.43 1.28
C PHE A 44 -6.99 -3.94 1.10
N ALA A 45 -6.24 -4.40 0.09
CA ALA A 45 -5.98 -5.83 -0.10
C ALA A 45 -5.29 -6.41 1.13
N ARG A 46 -5.73 -7.60 1.56
CA ARG A 46 -5.21 -8.31 2.73
C ARG A 46 -4.77 -9.71 2.29
N GLY A 47 -3.49 -10.00 2.49
CA GLY A 47 -2.87 -11.25 2.06
C GLY A 47 -1.95 -11.06 0.84
N PRO A 48 -1.57 -12.15 0.15
CA PRO A 48 -2.08 -13.50 0.37
C PRO A 48 -1.57 -14.12 1.67
N PHE A 49 -2.48 -14.71 2.44
CA PHE A 49 -2.17 -15.54 3.60
C PHE A 49 -2.14 -17.01 3.20
N TYR A 50 -1.15 -17.74 3.69
CA TYR A 50 -1.11 -19.19 3.50
C TYR A 50 -0.75 -19.92 4.77
N ASN A 51 -1.58 -20.90 5.16
CA ASN A 51 -1.26 -21.84 6.22
C ASN A 51 -1.87 -23.22 5.97
N GLY A 52 -1.08 -24.27 6.08
CA GLY A 52 -1.60 -25.64 6.09
C GLY A 52 -2.49 -26.01 4.90
N GLY A 53 -2.22 -25.44 3.72
CA GLY A 53 -3.03 -25.65 2.51
C GLY A 53 -4.16 -24.63 2.29
N ARG A 54 -4.45 -23.75 3.25
CA ARG A 54 -5.44 -22.68 3.08
C ARG A 54 -4.78 -21.42 2.52
N TYR A 55 -5.30 -20.90 1.43
CA TYR A 55 -4.88 -19.67 0.76
C TYR A 55 -6.00 -18.63 0.87
N GLU A 56 -5.69 -17.42 1.35
CA GLU A 56 -6.67 -16.35 1.51
C GLU A 56 -6.14 -15.03 0.96
N LEU A 57 -6.96 -14.34 0.19
CA LEU A 57 -6.70 -12.99 -0.27
C LEU A 57 -8.02 -12.24 -0.25
N ARG A 58 -8.11 -11.14 0.50
CA ARG A 58 -9.37 -10.41 0.73
C ARG A 58 -9.27 -8.97 0.29
N PHE A 59 -10.39 -8.38 -0.11
CA PHE A 59 -10.48 -7.01 -0.59
C PHE A 59 -9.42 -6.68 -1.66
N ALA A 60 -9.07 -7.67 -2.50
CA ALA A 60 -8.07 -7.49 -3.54
C ALA A 60 -8.74 -6.98 -4.80
N THR A 61 -8.20 -5.92 -5.39
CA THR A 61 -8.62 -5.51 -6.72
C THR A 61 -8.13 -6.51 -7.77
N MET A 62 -8.67 -6.46 -8.98
CA MET A 62 -8.12 -7.25 -10.07
C MET A 62 -6.65 -6.90 -10.33
N LEU A 63 -6.25 -5.63 -10.14
CA LEU A 63 -4.86 -5.23 -10.23
C LEU A 63 -4.01 -5.88 -9.12
N ASP A 64 -4.50 -5.95 -7.88
CA ASP A 64 -3.83 -6.65 -6.77
C ASP A 64 -3.70 -8.17 -7.06
N LEU A 65 -4.74 -8.76 -7.66
CA LEU A 65 -4.76 -10.17 -8.06
C LEU A 65 -3.72 -10.46 -9.16
N ILE A 66 -3.63 -9.61 -10.19
CA ILE A 66 -2.63 -9.72 -11.26
C ILE A 66 -1.22 -9.52 -10.70
N HIS A 67 -1.01 -8.48 -9.89
CA HIS A 67 0.26 -8.24 -9.21
C HIS A 67 0.72 -9.49 -8.42
N THR A 68 -0.19 -10.05 -7.62
CA THR A 68 0.08 -11.23 -6.80
C THR A 68 0.38 -12.47 -7.67
N ALA A 69 -0.37 -12.68 -8.74
CA ALA A 69 -0.26 -13.85 -9.60
C ALA A 69 0.98 -13.82 -10.50
N TYR A 70 1.34 -12.66 -11.04
CA TYR A 70 2.42 -12.52 -12.02
C TYR A 70 3.71 -11.93 -11.47
N GLY A 71 3.70 -11.41 -10.23
CA GLY A 71 4.88 -10.83 -9.60
C GLY A 71 5.34 -9.53 -10.29
N VAL A 72 4.41 -8.77 -10.89
CA VAL A 72 4.70 -7.51 -11.57
C VAL A 72 4.14 -6.34 -10.78
N ASP A 73 4.87 -5.23 -10.70
CA ASP A 73 4.37 -4.02 -10.03
C ASP A 73 3.06 -3.55 -10.67
N PRO A 74 2.08 -3.03 -9.90
CA PRO A 74 0.81 -2.55 -10.44
C PRO A 74 0.97 -1.52 -11.57
N GLU A 75 2.01 -0.69 -11.51
CA GLU A 75 2.33 0.32 -12.54
C GLU A 75 2.79 -0.28 -13.87
N LYS A 76 3.19 -1.56 -13.87
CA LYS A 76 3.62 -2.32 -15.05
C LYS A 76 2.48 -3.17 -15.63
N VAL A 77 1.26 -2.99 -15.15
CA VAL A 77 0.06 -3.60 -15.73
C VAL A 77 -0.66 -2.55 -16.56
N ILE A 78 -0.78 -2.79 -17.86
CA ILE A 78 -1.30 -1.84 -18.85
C ILE A 78 -2.56 -2.40 -19.50
N GLY A 79 -3.42 -1.52 -20.04
CA GLY A 79 -4.66 -1.93 -20.69
C GLY A 79 -5.71 -2.41 -19.69
N GLY A 80 -6.68 -3.21 -20.16
CA GLY A 80 -7.80 -3.69 -19.37
C GLY A 80 -8.87 -2.64 -19.07
N PRO A 81 -10.04 -3.06 -18.56
CA PRO A 81 -11.14 -2.16 -18.26
C PRO A 81 -10.84 -1.26 -17.05
N ASN A 82 -11.61 -0.18 -16.89
CA ASN A 82 -11.38 0.83 -15.84
C ASN A 82 -11.67 0.36 -14.40
N TRP A 83 -12.36 -0.77 -14.22
CA TRP A 83 -12.73 -1.27 -12.88
C TRP A 83 -11.62 -2.06 -12.19
N LEU A 84 -10.48 -2.34 -12.87
CA LEU A 84 -9.45 -3.21 -12.30
C LEU A 84 -8.81 -2.66 -11.03
N GLU A 85 -8.82 -1.34 -10.81
CA GLU A 85 -8.30 -0.65 -9.62
C GLU A 85 -9.33 -0.50 -8.50
N MET A 86 -10.60 -0.81 -8.77
CA MET A 86 -11.71 -0.39 -7.93
C MET A 86 -12.52 -1.57 -7.40
N ASP A 87 -12.95 -2.47 -8.28
CA ASP A 87 -13.76 -3.61 -7.86
C ASP A 87 -12.88 -4.57 -7.06
N ARG A 88 -13.41 -5.04 -5.92
CA ARG A 88 -12.69 -5.84 -4.92
C ARG A 88 -13.27 -7.24 -4.88
N PHE A 89 -12.39 -8.23 -4.74
CA PHE A 89 -12.73 -9.63 -4.67
C PHE A 89 -12.05 -10.29 -3.48
N ASP A 90 -12.76 -11.26 -2.91
CA ASP A 90 -12.22 -12.20 -1.95
C ASP A 90 -11.97 -13.53 -2.66
N VAL A 91 -10.81 -14.12 -2.38
CA VAL A 91 -10.36 -15.41 -2.89
C VAL A 91 -9.98 -16.29 -1.69
N PHE A 92 -10.76 -17.34 -1.47
CA PHE A 92 -10.43 -18.40 -0.53
C PHE A 92 -10.16 -19.67 -1.32
N ALA A 93 -9.01 -20.29 -1.12
CA ALA A 93 -8.64 -21.47 -1.89
C ALA A 93 -7.89 -22.52 -1.06
N LYS A 94 -7.98 -23.77 -1.49
CA LYS A 94 -7.18 -24.88 -0.98
C LYS A 94 -6.06 -25.16 -1.97
N ALA A 95 -4.83 -24.99 -1.53
CA ALA A 95 -3.65 -25.41 -2.27
C ALA A 95 -3.09 -26.70 -1.65
N PRO A 96 -2.52 -27.60 -2.47
CA PRO A 96 -1.79 -28.75 -1.99
C PRO A 96 -0.79 -28.39 -0.88
N ALA A 97 -0.68 -29.26 0.14
CA ALA A 97 0.22 -29.05 1.26
C ALA A 97 1.68 -28.89 0.77
N GLY A 98 2.40 -27.90 1.31
CA GLY A 98 3.78 -27.63 0.91
C GLY A 98 3.95 -26.86 -0.40
N SER A 99 2.84 -26.35 -0.99
CA SER A 99 2.91 -25.53 -2.21
C SER A 99 3.84 -24.32 -2.03
N SER A 100 4.83 -24.20 -2.90
CA SER A 100 5.75 -23.06 -2.94
C SER A 100 5.04 -21.77 -3.34
N THR A 101 5.66 -20.62 -3.07
CA THR A 101 5.14 -19.32 -3.53
C THR A 101 4.93 -19.29 -5.05
N GLU A 102 5.89 -19.79 -5.83
CA GLU A 102 5.75 -19.82 -7.30
C GLU A 102 4.63 -20.76 -7.76
N SER A 103 4.48 -21.93 -7.13
CA SER A 103 3.38 -22.84 -7.43
C SER A 103 2.02 -22.19 -7.16
N ARG A 104 1.87 -21.51 -6.01
CA ARG A 104 0.64 -20.77 -5.68
C ARG A 104 0.36 -19.60 -6.63
N ARG A 105 1.40 -18.90 -7.09
CA ARG A 105 1.26 -17.88 -8.14
C ARG A 105 0.69 -18.47 -9.42
N ARG A 106 1.21 -19.62 -9.87
CA ARG A 106 0.67 -20.34 -11.03
C ARG A 106 -0.77 -20.82 -10.82
N MET A 107 -1.12 -21.29 -9.62
CA MET A 107 -2.50 -21.63 -9.27
C MET A 107 -3.43 -20.42 -9.35
N LEU A 108 -2.97 -19.25 -8.87
CA LEU A 108 -3.73 -18.01 -8.99
C LEU A 108 -3.87 -17.56 -10.44
N GLN A 109 -2.82 -17.65 -11.27
CA GLN A 109 -2.91 -17.37 -12.71
C GLN A 109 -3.99 -18.25 -13.37
N ALA A 110 -3.98 -19.55 -13.10
CA ALA A 110 -4.98 -20.49 -13.62
C ALA A 110 -6.40 -20.15 -13.13
N LEU A 111 -6.55 -19.79 -11.85
CA LEU A 111 -7.83 -19.40 -11.29
C LEU A 111 -8.38 -18.12 -11.95
N LEU A 112 -7.54 -17.11 -12.18
CA LEU A 112 -7.96 -15.86 -12.82
C LEU A 112 -8.36 -16.09 -14.29
N ALA A 113 -7.60 -16.91 -15.02
CA ALA A 113 -7.95 -17.31 -16.37
C ALA A 113 -9.28 -18.08 -16.43
N GLU A 114 -9.51 -19.01 -15.49
CA GLU A 114 -10.73 -19.82 -15.47
C GLU A 114 -11.96 -19.01 -15.03
N ARG A 115 -11.86 -18.28 -13.91
CA ARG A 115 -13.00 -17.65 -13.26
C ARG A 115 -13.34 -16.28 -13.81
N PHE A 116 -12.33 -15.52 -14.22
CA PHE A 116 -12.51 -14.18 -14.79
C PHE A 116 -12.25 -14.13 -16.29
N GLN A 117 -11.88 -15.24 -16.95
CA GLN A 117 -11.49 -15.22 -18.37
C GLN A 117 -10.39 -14.19 -18.62
N LEU A 118 -9.47 -14.04 -17.66
CA LEU A 118 -8.35 -13.11 -17.75
C LEU A 118 -7.41 -13.54 -18.89
N VAL A 119 -7.23 -12.67 -19.86
CA VAL A 119 -6.25 -12.81 -20.95
C VAL A 119 -5.22 -11.69 -20.82
N VAL A 120 -3.96 -12.09 -20.70
CA VAL A 120 -2.82 -11.18 -20.63
C VAL A 120 -1.70 -11.64 -21.56
N HIS A 121 -0.88 -10.68 -22.00
CA HIS A 121 0.37 -10.97 -22.69
C HIS A 121 1.50 -10.07 -22.19
N ASN A 122 2.74 -10.53 -22.37
CA ASN A 122 3.91 -9.70 -22.12
C ASN A 122 4.07 -8.69 -23.25
N ASP A 123 4.27 -7.43 -22.91
CA ASP A 123 4.56 -6.37 -23.86
C ASP A 123 5.77 -5.56 -23.34
N SER A 124 6.27 -4.65 -24.17
CA SER A 124 7.32 -3.71 -23.79
C SER A 124 6.80 -2.30 -24.01
N LYS A 125 6.71 -1.52 -22.92
CA LYS A 125 6.29 -0.12 -23.02
C LYS A 125 7.45 0.84 -22.80
N PRO A 126 7.52 1.92 -23.61
CA PRO A 126 8.44 3.01 -23.36
C PRO A 126 8.02 3.74 -22.08
N ILE A 127 8.86 3.71 -21.04
CA ILE A 127 8.63 4.50 -19.82
C ILE A 127 9.66 5.64 -19.68
N PRO A 128 9.26 6.80 -19.12
CA PRO A 128 10.21 7.87 -18.80
C PRO A 128 11.23 7.42 -17.74
N ALA A 129 12.51 7.60 -18.04
CA ALA A 129 13.64 7.30 -17.18
C ALA A 129 14.69 8.41 -17.27
N PHE A 130 15.81 8.26 -16.58
CA PHE A 130 17.02 9.03 -16.82
C PHE A 130 18.10 8.14 -17.43
N GLY A 131 18.74 8.60 -18.50
CA GLY A 131 19.92 7.97 -19.07
C GLY A 131 21.18 8.59 -18.47
N LEU A 132 22.03 7.77 -17.86
CA LEU A 132 23.38 8.15 -17.45
C LEU A 132 24.29 8.02 -18.66
N LYS A 133 24.82 9.13 -19.16
CA LYS A 133 25.66 9.19 -20.36
C LYS A 133 27.07 9.65 -20.01
N ALA A 134 28.04 9.20 -20.80
CA ALA A 134 29.37 9.76 -20.75
C ALA A 134 29.32 11.22 -21.22
N GLY A 135 29.89 12.13 -20.43
CA GLY A 135 30.17 13.49 -20.86
C GLY A 135 31.35 13.54 -21.83
N LYS A 136 31.69 14.75 -22.29
CA LYS A 136 32.79 14.93 -23.28
C LYS A 136 34.15 14.42 -22.80
N ARG A 137 34.35 14.37 -21.48
CA ARG A 137 35.57 13.90 -20.82
C ARG A 137 35.18 13.19 -19.53
N PRO A 138 34.99 11.86 -19.54
CA PRO A 138 34.81 11.08 -18.31
C PRO A 138 36.02 11.27 -17.39
N LEU A 139 35.77 11.56 -16.11
CA LEU A 139 36.78 11.79 -15.08
C LEU A 139 36.83 10.61 -14.11
N LEU A 140 36.77 9.39 -14.66
CA LEU A 140 36.73 8.15 -13.90
C LEU A 140 38.09 7.47 -13.92
N LYS A 141 38.42 6.75 -12.84
CA LYS A 141 39.64 5.96 -12.74
C LYS A 141 39.31 4.47 -12.91
N GLU A 142 39.80 3.88 -13.99
CA GLU A 142 39.65 2.44 -14.25
C GLU A 142 40.44 1.62 -13.21
N THR A 143 39.92 0.46 -12.84
CA THR A 143 40.51 -0.42 -11.83
C THR A 143 40.38 -1.90 -12.21
N GLU A 144 41.40 -2.69 -11.87
CA GLU A 144 41.38 -4.17 -11.92
C GLU A 144 41.38 -4.77 -10.49
N GLY A 145 41.19 -3.94 -9.46
CA GLY A 145 41.39 -4.29 -8.06
C GLY A 145 40.30 -5.15 -7.42
N ALA A 146 40.63 -5.78 -6.30
CA ALA A 146 39.67 -6.54 -5.48
C ALA A 146 38.88 -5.63 -4.52
N GLY A 147 37.56 -5.77 -4.53
CA GLY A 147 36.57 -4.97 -3.82
C GLY A 147 35.32 -4.86 -4.69
N SER A 148 34.13 -4.69 -4.13
CA SER A 148 32.93 -4.44 -4.96
C SER A 148 31.91 -3.66 -4.17
N GLY A 149 31.39 -2.60 -4.77
CA GLY A 149 30.22 -1.89 -4.29
C GLY A 149 30.50 -0.45 -3.89
N CYS A 150 29.43 0.22 -3.49
CA CYS A 150 29.45 1.61 -3.12
C CYS A 150 28.95 1.79 -1.69
N ASN A 151 29.54 2.74 -0.98
CA ASN A 151 29.11 3.16 0.34
C ASN A 151 28.94 4.68 0.37
N PHE A 152 28.35 5.18 1.45
CA PHE A 152 28.21 6.61 1.64
C PHE A 152 28.57 7.02 3.06
N THR A 153 29.06 8.24 3.18
CA THR A 153 29.10 8.98 4.44
C THR A 153 28.31 10.28 4.27
N VAL A 154 27.90 10.86 5.39
CA VAL A 154 27.19 12.13 5.42
C VAL A 154 28.04 13.14 6.19
N GLU A 155 28.45 14.19 5.51
CA GLU A 155 29.13 15.34 6.10
C GLU A 155 28.12 16.48 6.36
N ASN A 156 28.51 17.47 7.16
CA ASN A 156 27.67 18.63 7.50
C ASN A 156 26.33 18.27 8.16
N THR A 157 26.28 17.20 8.95
CA THR A 157 25.09 16.83 9.73
C THR A 157 24.85 17.85 10.83
N THR A 158 23.79 18.65 10.73
CA THR A 158 23.26 19.40 11.86
C THR A 158 22.42 18.46 12.74
N PRO A 159 22.63 18.46 14.07
CA PRO A 159 21.74 17.74 14.98
C PRO A 159 20.29 18.20 14.76
N PRO A 160 19.31 17.28 14.80
CA PRO A 160 17.91 17.68 14.77
C PRO A 160 17.63 18.68 15.90
N PRO A 161 16.80 19.72 15.67
CA PRO A 161 16.35 20.59 16.75
C PRO A 161 15.75 19.74 17.87
N ALA A 162 16.21 19.95 19.11
CA ALA A 162 15.61 19.33 20.28
C ALA A 162 14.15 19.80 20.36
N GLY A 163 13.20 18.92 20.01
CA GLY A 163 11.76 19.24 19.98
C GLY A 163 11.04 18.98 18.65
N GLY A 164 11.70 18.48 17.60
CA GLY A 164 11.03 17.96 16.40
C GLY A 164 10.28 18.98 15.53
N GLY A 165 10.50 20.28 15.73
CA GLY A 165 9.92 21.34 14.89
C GLY A 165 10.67 21.55 13.56
N PRO A 166 10.01 22.13 12.54
CA PRO A 166 10.67 22.49 11.28
C PRO A 166 11.80 23.50 11.51
N PRO A 167 12.87 23.48 10.69
CA PRO A 167 14.01 24.38 10.86
C PRO A 167 13.56 25.85 10.80
N GLN A 168 13.86 26.63 11.84
CA GLN A 168 13.64 28.08 11.85
C GLN A 168 14.93 28.80 11.46
N GLY A 169 15.19 28.87 10.15
CA GLY A 169 16.35 29.56 9.61
C GLY A 169 16.89 28.91 8.33
N PRO A 170 17.94 29.49 7.72
CA PRO A 170 18.58 28.91 6.54
C PRO A 170 19.12 27.51 6.85
N ILE A 171 18.84 26.56 5.95
CA ILE A 171 19.19 25.16 6.14
C ILE A 171 20.64 24.94 5.69
N ASN A 172 21.48 24.41 6.57
CA ASN A 172 22.77 23.84 6.17
C ASN A 172 22.53 22.43 5.62
N LEU A 173 22.83 22.21 4.34
CA LEU A 173 22.53 20.93 3.69
C LEU A 173 23.57 19.87 4.10
N PRO A 174 23.14 18.63 4.39
CA PRO A 174 24.09 17.52 4.49
C PRO A 174 24.76 17.30 3.13
N VAL A 175 26.06 17.03 3.14
CA VAL A 175 26.82 16.65 1.94
C VAL A 175 26.93 15.14 1.93
N ILE A 176 26.36 14.51 0.91
CA ILE A 176 26.45 13.08 0.68
C ILE A 176 27.74 12.80 -0.07
N VAL A 177 28.60 11.99 0.53
CA VAL A 177 29.86 11.54 -0.07
C VAL A 177 29.70 10.07 -0.41
N TYR A 178 29.53 9.78 -1.69
CA TYR A 178 29.27 8.44 -2.20
C TYR A 178 30.55 7.89 -2.83
N THR A 179 31.13 6.86 -2.24
CA THR A 179 32.38 6.25 -2.70
C THR A 179 32.09 4.87 -3.28
N CYS A 180 32.42 4.71 -4.56
CA CYS A 180 32.34 3.44 -5.26
C CYS A 180 33.73 2.88 -5.47
N LYS A 181 33.85 1.57 -5.26
CA LYS A 181 35.05 0.80 -5.62
C LYS A 181 34.70 -0.35 -6.53
N ASN A 182 35.45 -0.48 -7.62
CA ASN A 182 35.34 -1.54 -8.62
C ASN A 182 33.87 -1.80 -9.02
N THR A 183 33.19 -0.74 -9.45
CA THR A 183 31.78 -0.79 -9.88
C THR A 183 31.65 -0.58 -11.38
N THR A 184 30.71 -1.26 -12.02
CA THR A 184 30.33 -0.98 -13.41
C THR A 184 29.39 0.22 -13.48
N MET A 185 29.32 0.90 -14.63
CA MET A 185 28.35 2.00 -14.82
C MET A 185 26.90 1.51 -14.70
N ALA A 186 26.60 0.29 -15.16
CA ALA A 186 25.31 -0.38 -14.93
C ALA A 186 24.97 -0.51 -13.44
N THR A 187 25.89 -1.06 -12.64
CA THR A 187 25.69 -1.21 -11.18
C THR A 187 25.55 0.14 -10.48
N PHE A 188 26.31 1.13 -10.92
CA PHE A 188 26.21 2.49 -10.40
C PHE A 188 24.85 3.13 -10.73
N ALA A 189 24.38 3.02 -11.98
CA ALA A 189 23.08 3.52 -12.43
C ALA A 189 21.93 2.90 -11.62
N ASP A 190 21.90 1.58 -11.46
CA ASP A 190 20.92 0.86 -10.64
C ASP A 190 20.94 1.31 -9.18
N GLY A 191 22.13 1.61 -8.65
CA GLY A 191 22.34 2.08 -7.28
C GLY A 191 21.91 3.53 -7.02
N MET A 192 21.72 4.37 -8.04
CA MET A 192 21.49 5.82 -7.87
C MET A 192 20.22 6.15 -7.09
N LEU A 193 19.14 5.39 -7.30
CA LEU A 193 17.90 5.59 -6.54
C LEU A 193 18.04 5.27 -5.04
N SER A 194 19.01 4.41 -4.69
CA SER A 194 19.28 4.03 -3.31
C SER A 194 20.24 4.99 -2.59
N MET A 195 20.81 5.97 -3.30
CA MET A 195 21.65 7.00 -2.70
C MET A 195 20.81 7.97 -1.84
N PRO A 196 21.21 8.28 -0.60
CA PRO A 196 20.49 9.22 0.24
C PRO A 196 20.25 10.57 -0.46
N GLY A 197 18.99 11.00 -0.52
CA GLY A 197 18.61 12.29 -1.14
C GLY A 197 18.61 12.33 -2.67
N ALA A 198 19.17 11.33 -3.37
CA ALA A 198 19.24 11.34 -4.83
C ALA A 198 17.87 11.14 -5.51
N GLY A 199 16.98 10.31 -4.94
CA GLY A 199 15.65 10.04 -5.49
C GLY A 199 14.79 11.30 -5.72
N GLN A 200 15.05 12.38 -4.97
CA GLN A 200 14.41 13.69 -5.11
C GLN A 200 14.70 14.37 -6.47
N TYR A 201 15.85 14.06 -7.08
CA TYR A 201 16.25 14.55 -8.39
C TYR A 201 15.56 13.79 -9.52
N PHE A 202 15.27 12.50 -9.31
CA PHE A 202 14.70 11.63 -10.33
C PHE A 202 13.18 11.56 -10.30
N GLN A 203 12.53 12.13 -9.29
CA GLN A 203 11.09 11.93 -9.05
C GLN A 203 10.76 10.42 -9.01
N ASN A 204 11.64 9.63 -8.36
CA ASN A 204 11.60 8.17 -8.30
C ASN A 204 11.65 7.43 -9.66
N ARG A 205 12.07 8.07 -10.75
CA ARG A 205 12.29 7.39 -12.03
C ARG A 205 13.61 6.62 -12.03
N LEU A 206 13.64 5.50 -12.75
CA LEU A 206 14.83 4.67 -12.94
C LEU A 206 15.95 5.46 -13.63
N VAL A 207 17.19 5.11 -13.29
CA VAL A 207 18.39 5.56 -13.99
C VAL A 207 18.98 4.36 -14.73
N VAL A 208 19.31 4.53 -16.00
CA VAL A 208 19.87 3.47 -16.85
C VAL A 208 21.22 3.89 -17.39
N ASP A 209 22.16 2.96 -17.38
CA ASP A 209 23.47 3.14 -18.00
C ASP A 209 23.35 3.25 -19.53
N GLN A 210 23.73 4.41 -20.04
CA GLN A 210 23.88 4.75 -21.45
C GLN A 210 25.25 5.41 -21.66
N THR A 211 26.23 5.07 -20.83
CA THR A 211 27.56 5.68 -20.87
C THR A 211 28.43 5.10 -21.97
N GLU A 212 28.14 3.85 -22.38
CA GLU A 212 28.99 3.02 -23.25
C GLU A 212 30.39 2.78 -22.66
N LEU A 213 30.59 3.07 -21.37
CA LEU A 213 31.84 2.85 -20.66
C LEU A 213 31.88 1.42 -20.11
N GLY A 214 32.68 0.57 -20.75
CA GLY A 214 33.02 -0.76 -20.22
C GLY A 214 33.90 -0.69 -18.97
N GLY A 215 34.23 -1.87 -18.42
CA GLY A 215 35.14 -1.98 -17.29
C GLY A 215 34.52 -1.60 -15.93
N ALA A 216 35.39 -1.47 -14.93
CA ALA A 216 35.02 -1.14 -13.57
C ALA A 216 35.81 0.08 -13.06
N TRP A 217 35.17 0.85 -12.20
CA TRP A 217 35.59 2.21 -11.88
C TRP A 217 35.65 2.46 -10.38
N ASP A 218 36.68 3.20 -9.95
CA ASP A 218 36.83 3.76 -8.62
C ASP A 218 36.58 5.26 -8.68
N PHE A 219 35.65 5.77 -7.86
CA PHE A 219 35.38 7.20 -7.78
C PHE A 219 34.65 7.58 -6.49
N THR A 220 34.69 8.88 -6.19
CA THR A 220 33.90 9.49 -5.10
C THR A 220 33.07 10.62 -5.70
N LEU A 221 31.77 10.60 -5.41
CA LEU A 221 30.81 11.63 -5.80
C LEU A 221 30.34 12.39 -4.56
N ARG A 222 30.46 13.71 -4.57
CA ARG A 222 29.98 14.60 -3.50
C ARG A 222 28.81 15.42 -4.00
N PHE A 223 27.64 15.31 -3.36
CA PHE A 223 26.45 16.08 -3.74
C PHE A 223 25.59 16.42 -2.53
N THR A 224 24.68 17.39 -2.68
CA THR A 224 23.69 17.75 -1.66
C THR A 224 22.28 17.35 -2.10
N PRO A 225 21.36 17.04 -1.17
CA PRO A 225 19.95 16.80 -1.51
C PRO A 225 19.27 18.00 -2.17
N LYS A 226 18.12 17.76 -2.82
CA LYS A 226 17.36 18.82 -3.49
C LYS A 226 16.72 19.73 -2.46
N VAL A 227 16.89 21.04 -2.63
CA VAL A 227 16.28 22.07 -1.78
C VAL A 227 14.80 22.24 -2.16
N PRO A 228 13.85 22.09 -1.22
CA PRO A 228 12.45 22.42 -1.47
C PRO A 228 12.27 23.90 -1.84
N ALA A 229 11.30 24.19 -2.70
CA ALA A 229 11.02 25.55 -3.11
C ALA A 229 10.63 26.44 -1.91
N GLY A 230 11.17 27.65 -1.85
CA GLY A 230 10.88 28.63 -0.79
C GLY A 230 11.76 28.53 0.46
N LEU A 231 12.72 27.60 0.51
CA LEU A 231 13.69 27.50 1.61
C LEU A 231 15.04 28.12 1.22
N ALA A 232 15.60 28.91 2.14
CA ALA A 232 16.96 29.42 2.02
C ALA A 232 17.97 28.39 2.55
N THR A 233 19.11 28.24 1.87
CA THR A 233 20.20 27.37 2.31
C THR A 233 21.46 28.17 2.59
N VAL A 234 22.28 27.68 3.52
CA VAL A 234 23.63 28.18 3.81
C VAL A 234 24.65 27.07 3.59
N GLY A 235 25.88 27.43 3.23
CA GLY A 235 26.95 26.45 2.97
C GLY A 235 26.96 25.90 1.55
N GLU A 236 27.52 24.71 1.38
CA GLU A 236 27.65 24.05 0.08
C GLU A 236 26.28 23.68 -0.50
N ASN A 237 26.09 23.97 -1.79
CA ASN A 237 24.94 23.51 -2.58
C ASN A 237 25.49 22.94 -3.88
N ILE A 238 25.53 21.61 -3.97
CA ILE A 238 26.08 20.88 -5.10
C ILE A 238 24.98 19.97 -5.64
N PRO A 239 24.14 20.45 -6.58
CA PRO A 239 23.10 19.64 -7.19
C PRO A 239 23.67 18.36 -7.82
N LEU A 240 22.95 17.25 -7.70
CA LEU A 240 23.43 15.95 -8.19
C LEU A 240 23.83 15.95 -9.69
N PHE A 241 23.06 16.62 -10.54
CA PHE A 241 23.38 16.76 -11.97
C PHE A 241 24.72 17.47 -12.19
N ASP A 242 24.95 18.56 -11.47
CA ASP A 242 26.21 19.31 -11.50
C ASP A 242 27.38 18.48 -10.96
N ALA A 243 27.15 17.72 -9.88
CA ALA A 243 28.16 16.85 -9.29
C ALA A 243 28.63 15.78 -10.28
N LEU A 244 27.71 15.09 -10.95
CA LEU A 244 28.02 14.08 -11.95
C LEU A 244 28.82 14.67 -13.12
N GLU A 245 28.43 15.83 -13.62
CA GLU A 245 29.10 16.46 -14.75
C GLU A 245 30.49 16.98 -14.38
N LYS A 246 30.62 17.67 -13.25
CA LYS A 246 31.86 18.34 -12.86
C LYS A 246 32.87 17.40 -12.22
N GLN A 247 32.43 16.37 -11.49
CA GLN A 247 33.33 15.48 -10.74
C GLN A 247 33.64 14.19 -11.49
N LEU A 248 32.65 13.61 -12.19
CA LEU A 248 32.81 12.33 -12.87
C LEU A 248 32.82 12.47 -14.40
N GLY A 249 32.49 13.66 -14.93
CA GLY A 249 32.34 13.84 -16.36
C GLY A 249 31.18 13.02 -16.94
N LEU A 250 30.14 12.75 -16.14
CA LEU A 250 28.94 12.01 -16.54
C LEU A 250 27.73 12.96 -16.61
N LYS A 251 26.74 12.64 -17.43
CA LYS A 251 25.52 13.44 -17.57
C LYS A 251 24.30 12.59 -17.32
N LEU A 252 23.28 13.19 -16.73
CA LEU A 252 21.94 12.62 -16.67
C LEU A 252 21.01 13.40 -17.57
N GLU A 253 20.30 12.68 -18.44
CA GLU A 253 19.33 13.26 -19.35
C GLU A 253 18.02 12.49 -19.29
N PRO A 254 16.86 13.14 -19.49
CA PRO A 254 15.61 12.43 -19.68
C PRO A 254 15.75 11.42 -20.82
N ALA A 255 15.40 10.18 -20.54
CA ALA A 255 15.43 9.08 -21.48
C ALA A 255 14.08 8.36 -21.49
N THR A 256 13.90 7.48 -22.45
CA THR A 256 12.78 6.56 -22.50
C THR A 256 13.34 5.18 -22.72
N ILE A 257 12.97 4.24 -21.84
CA ILE A 257 13.48 2.88 -21.89
C ILE A 257 12.32 1.90 -22.12
N PRO A 258 12.50 0.87 -22.97
CA PRO A 258 11.55 -0.22 -23.06
C PRO A 258 11.58 -1.00 -21.74
N MET A 259 10.44 -1.05 -21.05
CA MET A 259 10.30 -1.88 -19.86
C MET A 259 9.30 -3.01 -20.10
N PRO A 260 9.60 -4.23 -19.60
CA PRO A 260 8.64 -5.32 -19.59
C PRO A 260 7.39 -4.91 -18.81
N VAL A 261 6.24 -5.07 -19.44
CA VAL A 261 4.93 -4.87 -18.84
C VAL A 261 4.04 -6.08 -19.12
N ILE A 262 2.97 -6.20 -18.36
CA ILE A 262 1.87 -7.13 -18.67
C ILE A 262 0.71 -6.29 -19.21
N THR A 263 0.26 -6.62 -20.40
CA THR A 263 -0.94 -6.02 -20.99
C THR A 263 -2.14 -6.91 -20.69
N VAL A 264 -3.21 -6.32 -20.18
CA VAL A 264 -4.52 -6.98 -20.00
C VAL A 264 -5.34 -6.77 -21.26
N ASP A 265 -5.56 -7.84 -22.01
CA ASP A 265 -6.35 -7.82 -23.24
C ASP A 265 -7.84 -7.85 -22.94
N SER A 266 -8.25 -8.76 -22.04
CA SER A 266 -9.63 -8.89 -21.61
C SER A 266 -9.73 -9.54 -20.25
N VAL A 267 -10.82 -9.22 -19.53
CA VAL A 267 -11.17 -9.83 -18.26
C VAL A 267 -12.65 -9.54 -17.97
N ASN A 268 -13.37 -10.55 -17.52
CA ASN A 268 -14.77 -10.43 -17.13
C ASN A 268 -14.88 -9.80 -15.74
N ARG A 269 -15.83 -8.88 -15.59
CA ARG A 269 -16.06 -8.18 -14.31
C ARG A 269 -16.63 -9.09 -13.22
N LYS A 270 -17.55 -9.98 -13.60
CA LYS A 270 -18.16 -10.95 -12.70
C LYS A 270 -17.45 -12.30 -12.86
N PRO A 271 -16.94 -12.92 -11.79
CA PRO A 271 -16.40 -14.27 -11.88
C PRO A 271 -17.50 -15.26 -12.24
N THR A 272 -17.14 -16.38 -12.86
CA THR A 272 -18.03 -17.54 -13.00
C THR A 272 -18.48 -18.05 -11.63
N GLU A 273 -19.61 -18.74 -11.56
CA GLU A 273 -20.18 -19.21 -10.29
C GLU A 273 -19.27 -20.22 -9.57
N ASN A 274 -19.26 -20.16 -8.23
CA ASN A 274 -18.55 -21.16 -7.43
C ASN A 274 -19.27 -22.52 -7.56
N PRO A 275 -18.52 -23.64 -7.60
CA PRO A 275 -19.13 -24.95 -7.47
C PRO A 275 -20.01 -25.02 -6.21
N PRO A 276 -21.11 -25.81 -6.24
CA PRO A 276 -21.93 -26.03 -5.04
C PRO A 276 -21.04 -26.61 -3.93
N ASP A 277 -21.27 -26.16 -2.69
CA ASP A 277 -20.57 -26.60 -1.46
C ASP A 277 -19.12 -26.14 -1.25
N VAL A 278 -18.57 -25.28 -2.12
CA VAL A 278 -17.20 -24.75 -1.95
C VAL A 278 -16.99 -24.08 -0.59
N ALA A 279 -17.93 -23.23 -0.15
CA ALA A 279 -17.86 -22.55 1.13
C ALA A 279 -17.84 -23.52 2.32
N ALA A 280 -18.61 -24.61 2.26
CA ALA A 280 -18.67 -25.64 3.30
C ALA A 280 -17.39 -26.48 3.38
N SER A 281 -16.57 -26.47 2.33
CA SER A 281 -15.33 -27.23 2.29
C SER A 281 -14.22 -26.60 3.14
N PHE A 282 -14.29 -25.32 3.47
CA PHE A 282 -13.28 -24.65 4.30
C PHE A 282 -13.55 -24.91 5.78
N PRO A 283 -12.61 -25.48 6.55
CA PRO A 283 -12.81 -25.61 8.00
C PRO A 283 -12.98 -24.21 8.61
N PRO A 284 -13.84 -24.04 9.62
CA PRO A 284 -13.97 -22.76 10.30
C PRO A 284 -12.60 -22.37 10.90
N LEU A 285 -12.24 -21.09 10.80
CA LEU A 285 -11.05 -20.61 11.50
C LEU A 285 -11.29 -20.72 13.02
N PRO A 286 -10.28 -21.19 13.79
CA PRO A 286 -10.34 -21.13 15.24
C PRO A 286 -10.72 -19.73 15.72
N THR A 287 -11.67 -19.68 16.66
CA THR A 287 -12.17 -18.43 17.24
C THR A 287 -11.57 -18.14 18.60
N GLU A 288 -10.63 -18.96 19.07
CA GLU A 288 -10.01 -18.86 20.38
C GLU A 288 -8.49 -18.95 20.23
N PHE A 289 -7.77 -18.41 21.22
CA PHE A 289 -6.33 -18.58 21.34
C PHE A 289 -6.01 -19.92 22.00
N ASP A 290 -4.89 -20.54 21.65
CA ASP A 290 -4.35 -21.71 22.38
C ASP A 290 -4.11 -21.36 23.86
N VAL A 291 -3.58 -20.15 24.07
CA VAL A 291 -3.26 -19.58 25.38
C VAL A 291 -3.45 -18.08 25.25
N ALA A 292 -4.13 -17.45 26.22
CA ALA A 292 -4.22 -16.00 26.30
C ALA A 292 -4.23 -15.53 27.75
N GLU A 293 -3.41 -14.52 28.03
CA GLU A 293 -3.34 -13.77 29.27
C GLU A 293 -3.74 -12.32 28.99
N ILE A 294 -4.61 -11.77 29.84
CA ILE A 294 -4.93 -10.34 29.84
C ILE A 294 -4.81 -9.80 31.27
N LYS A 295 -3.98 -8.78 31.45
CA LYS A 295 -3.72 -8.20 32.78
C LYS A 295 -3.66 -6.68 32.73
N PRO A 296 -4.04 -5.98 33.81
CA PRO A 296 -3.84 -4.54 33.91
C PRO A 296 -2.39 -4.18 33.62
N SER A 297 -2.18 -3.19 32.75
CA SER A 297 -0.83 -2.77 32.37
C SER A 297 -0.25 -1.82 33.42
N VAL A 298 1.02 -2.00 33.73
CA VAL A 298 1.80 -1.11 34.62
C VAL A 298 2.66 -0.11 33.84
N THR A 299 2.63 -0.16 32.50
CA THR A 299 3.47 0.66 31.63
C THR A 299 2.77 1.99 31.31
N PRO A 300 3.38 3.16 31.58
CA PRO A 300 2.82 4.45 31.17
C PRO A 300 2.74 4.58 29.63
N PRO A 301 1.66 5.15 29.08
CA PRO A 301 1.57 5.43 27.65
C PRO A 301 2.64 6.44 27.21
N GLY A 302 3.21 6.24 26.01
CA GLY A 302 4.03 7.25 25.32
C GLY A 302 5.41 7.56 25.91
N GLY A 303 5.77 6.96 27.06
CA GLY A 303 7.06 7.19 27.71
C GLY A 303 8.25 6.53 27.00
N PRO A 304 9.48 7.07 27.16
CA PRO A 304 10.71 6.37 26.77
C PRO A 304 10.74 4.97 27.42
N GLY A 305 10.83 3.91 26.61
CA GLY A 305 10.80 2.52 27.08
C GLY A 305 9.43 1.84 27.06
N SER A 306 8.37 2.51 26.55
CA SER A 306 7.09 1.83 26.26
C SER A 306 7.31 0.66 25.29
N ALA A 307 6.88 -0.53 25.71
CA ALA A 307 6.95 -1.72 24.87
C ALA A 307 6.07 -1.52 23.62
N ARG A 308 6.54 -1.99 22.47
CA ARG A 308 5.79 -1.91 21.21
C ARG A 308 4.98 -3.19 21.00
N PRO A 309 3.84 -3.12 20.30
CA PRO A 309 3.16 -4.31 19.83
C PRO A 309 4.12 -5.23 19.07
N GLU A 310 4.06 -6.52 19.36
CA GLU A 310 4.84 -7.55 18.69
C GLU A 310 3.90 -8.69 18.29
N ILE A 311 3.94 -9.08 17.01
CA ILE A 311 3.30 -10.30 16.55
C ILE A 311 4.35 -11.08 15.79
N LYS A 312 4.68 -12.27 16.29
CA LYS A 312 5.75 -13.09 15.72
C LYS A 312 5.46 -14.56 15.89
N ASN A 313 5.53 -15.33 14.80
CA ASN A 313 5.33 -16.77 14.82
C ASN A 313 4.02 -17.19 15.54
N GLY A 314 2.94 -16.44 15.31
CA GLY A 314 1.63 -16.68 15.93
C GLY A 314 1.55 -16.31 17.43
N ARG A 315 2.59 -15.72 18.02
CA ARG A 315 2.51 -15.09 19.35
C ARG A 315 2.14 -13.62 19.18
N ILE A 316 1.20 -13.15 19.99
CA ILE A 316 0.68 -11.80 20.00
C ILE A 316 1.03 -11.17 21.35
N TYR A 317 1.65 -10.00 21.31
CA TYR A 317 1.89 -9.16 22.47
C TYR A 317 1.43 -7.73 22.18
N LEU A 318 0.39 -7.29 22.90
CA LEU A 318 -0.14 -5.93 22.83
C LEU A 318 0.06 -5.25 24.19
N PRO A 319 1.23 -4.60 24.41
CA PRO A 319 1.51 -3.91 25.66
C PRO A 319 0.66 -2.64 25.81
N GLY A 320 0.10 -2.44 27.00
CA GLY A 320 -0.58 -1.21 27.38
C GLY A 320 -1.70 -0.77 26.44
N ILE A 321 -2.39 -1.72 25.79
CA ILE A 321 -3.47 -1.39 24.86
C ILE A 321 -4.69 -0.87 25.64
N GLY A 322 -5.28 0.24 25.16
CA GLY A 322 -6.55 0.73 25.66
C GLY A 322 -7.65 -0.28 25.46
N LEU A 323 -8.43 -0.59 26.51
CA LEU A 323 -9.48 -1.61 26.39
C LEU A 323 -10.54 -1.20 25.35
N LYS A 324 -10.88 0.10 25.28
CA LYS A 324 -11.72 0.64 24.20
C LYS A 324 -11.14 0.39 22.81
N ASN A 325 -9.83 0.57 22.63
CA ASN A 325 -9.14 0.32 21.36
C ASN A 325 -9.09 -1.18 21.03
N LEU A 326 -8.94 -2.03 22.04
CA LEU A 326 -8.97 -3.49 21.87
C LEU A 326 -10.35 -3.98 21.44
N ILE A 327 -11.43 -3.43 22.02
CA ILE A 327 -12.81 -3.68 21.59
C ILE A 327 -13.00 -3.17 20.16
N ALA A 328 -12.56 -1.94 19.86
CA ALA A 328 -12.68 -1.37 18.51
C ALA A 328 -11.94 -2.23 17.46
N LEU A 329 -10.76 -2.73 17.79
CA LEU A 329 -9.99 -3.64 16.95
C LEU A 329 -10.74 -4.96 16.69
N ALA A 330 -11.34 -5.55 17.73
CA ALA A 330 -12.02 -6.84 17.68
C ALA A 330 -13.33 -6.81 16.87
N TRP A 331 -14.02 -5.66 16.84
CA TRP A 331 -15.27 -5.44 16.08
C TRP A 331 -15.11 -4.58 14.81
N ASP A 332 -13.89 -4.20 14.43
CA ASP A 332 -13.62 -3.36 13.25
C ASP A 332 -14.30 -1.98 13.30
N ILE A 333 -14.24 -1.33 14.46
CA ILE A 333 -14.85 -0.02 14.70
C ILE A 333 -13.82 1.10 14.49
N ASN A 334 -14.16 2.06 13.64
CA ASN A 334 -13.30 3.18 13.25
C ASN A 334 -13.75 4.55 13.79
N GLY A 335 -14.56 4.57 14.86
CA GLY A 335 -15.01 5.80 15.52
C GLY A 335 -15.80 5.53 16.79
N ASP A 336 -15.69 6.44 17.77
CA ASP A 336 -16.40 6.36 19.06
C ASP A 336 -17.92 6.43 18.87
N GLU A 337 -18.38 7.14 17.84
CA GLU A 337 -19.78 7.24 17.45
C GLU A 337 -20.41 5.91 17.03
N LEU A 338 -19.59 4.91 16.71
CA LEU A 338 -20.01 3.55 16.36
C LEU A 338 -19.98 2.58 17.54
N MET A 339 -19.71 3.09 18.76
CA MET A 339 -19.75 2.32 20.00
C MET A 339 -20.69 3.01 21.01
N ALA A 340 -21.77 2.32 21.35
CA ALA A 340 -22.78 2.80 22.28
C ALA A 340 -22.63 2.18 23.67
N ASN A 341 -23.05 2.94 24.69
CA ASN A 341 -23.08 2.52 26.09
C ASN A 341 -21.73 2.11 26.67
N ALA A 342 -20.62 2.51 26.04
CA ALA A 342 -19.27 2.29 26.55
C ALA A 342 -19.09 3.00 27.91
N PRO A 343 -18.78 2.28 29.00
CA PRO A 343 -18.49 2.90 30.28
C PRO A 343 -17.25 3.81 30.19
N LYS A 344 -17.28 4.97 30.86
CA LYS A 344 -16.19 5.97 30.80
C LYS A 344 -14.80 5.44 31.20
N TRP A 345 -14.74 4.42 32.06
CA TRP A 345 -13.46 3.83 32.47
C TRP A 345 -12.72 3.15 31.31
N LEU A 346 -13.41 2.77 30.22
CA LEU A 346 -12.78 2.20 29.02
C LEU A 346 -11.80 3.17 28.35
N ASP A 347 -11.96 4.48 28.54
CA ASP A 347 -11.08 5.49 27.94
C ASP A 347 -9.69 5.51 28.60
N SER A 348 -9.60 5.13 29.88
CA SER A 348 -8.36 5.19 30.68
C SER A 348 -7.74 3.83 30.97
N GLU A 349 -8.52 2.76 31.13
CA GLU A 349 -7.99 1.44 31.47
C GLU A 349 -7.09 0.88 30.35
N ARG A 350 -5.98 0.26 30.75
CA ARG A 350 -4.94 -0.29 29.86
C ARG A 350 -4.59 -1.71 30.28
N PHE A 351 -4.40 -2.58 29.29
CA PHE A 351 -4.07 -3.98 29.52
C PHE A 351 -2.87 -4.42 28.69
N ASP A 352 -2.09 -5.34 29.23
CA ASP A 352 -1.16 -6.13 28.44
C ASP A 352 -1.90 -7.39 27.97
N VAL A 353 -1.91 -7.64 26.67
CA VAL A 353 -2.47 -8.87 26.08
C VAL A 353 -1.33 -9.72 25.56
N ILE A 354 -1.21 -10.94 26.08
CA ILE A 354 -0.24 -11.94 25.62
C ILE A 354 -1.04 -13.14 25.16
N ALA A 355 -0.96 -13.51 23.89
CA ALA A 355 -1.73 -14.61 23.35
C ALA A 355 -0.93 -15.44 22.34
N LYS A 356 -1.36 -16.69 22.13
CA LYS A 356 -0.83 -17.59 21.12
C LYS A 356 -1.98 -18.06 20.23
N ALA A 357 -1.90 -17.75 18.95
CA ALA A 357 -2.85 -18.26 17.97
C ALA A 357 -2.67 -19.77 17.77
N PRO A 358 -3.75 -20.52 17.51
CA PRO A 358 -3.66 -21.95 17.22
C PRO A 358 -2.84 -22.26 15.97
N ALA A 359 -2.29 -23.47 15.94
CA ALA A 359 -1.66 -24.01 14.74
C ALA A 359 -2.67 -23.99 13.57
N GLY A 360 -2.20 -23.61 12.38
CA GLY A 360 -3.07 -23.50 11.20
C GLY A 360 -3.68 -22.10 10.97
N VAL A 361 -3.52 -21.15 11.89
CA VAL A 361 -3.90 -19.74 11.67
C VAL A 361 -2.70 -18.91 11.26
N ALA A 362 -2.64 -18.50 9.98
CA ALA A 362 -1.61 -17.56 9.52
C ALA A 362 -1.96 -16.15 9.97
N ILE A 363 -1.46 -15.75 11.13
CA ILE A 363 -1.56 -14.36 11.60
C ILE A 363 -0.54 -13.45 10.87
N GLY A 364 0.60 -13.98 10.40
CA GLY A 364 1.68 -13.14 9.87
C GLY A 364 2.51 -12.48 10.98
N ASP A 365 3.60 -11.80 10.60
CA ASP A 365 4.50 -11.13 11.53
C ASP A 365 4.31 -9.62 11.44
N LEU A 366 4.22 -8.94 12.58
CA LEU A 366 4.23 -7.48 12.63
C LEU A 366 5.68 -7.01 12.47
N THR A 367 6.03 -6.52 11.28
CA THR A 367 7.37 -5.99 11.01
C THR A 367 7.32 -4.51 10.65
N PRO A 368 8.40 -3.73 10.92
CA PRO A 368 8.53 -2.37 10.42
C PRO A 368 8.66 -2.28 8.88
N SER A 369 8.88 -3.42 8.21
CA SER A 369 9.11 -3.49 6.77
C SER A 369 7.80 -3.76 6.03
N ARG A 370 7.62 -3.11 4.87
CA ARG A 370 6.50 -3.34 3.94
C ARG A 370 6.53 -4.73 3.26
N THR A 371 7.56 -5.54 3.50
CA THR A 371 7.83 -6.82 2.81
C THR A 371 7.43 -8.08 3.59
N ALA A 372 6.93 -7.97 4.82
CA ALA A 372 6.46 -9.12 5.59
C ALA A 372 5.00 -9.48 5.27
N VAL A 373 4.60 -10.74 5.55
CA VAL A 373 3.19 -11.14 5.53
C VAL A 373 2.43 -10.20 6.47
N PRO A 374 1.49 -9.39 5.96
CA PRO A 374 0.76 -8.46 6.80
C PRO A 374 0.02 -9.22 7.90
N VAL A 375 -0.31 -8.54 9.00
CA VAL A 375 -1.08 -9.20 10.06
C VAL A 375 -2.45 -9.58 9.49
N ASN A 376 -2.82 -10.86 9.51
CA ASN A 376 -4.16 -11.34 9.18
C ASN A 376 -5.10 -10.96 10.32
N ILE A 377 -5.47 -9.68 10.33
CA ILE A 377 -6.31 -9.10 11.37
C ILE A 377 -7.72 -9.74 11.39
N ASP A 378 -8.19 -10.22 10.24
CA ASP A 378 -9.49 -10.86 10.13
C ASP A 378 -9.53 -12.22 10.84
N ALA A 379 -8.43 -12.96 10.83
CA ALA A 379 -8.29 -14.17 11.63
C ALA A 379 -8.13 -13.86 13.13
N LEU A 380 -7.53 -12.73 13.49
CA LEU A 380 -7.30 -12.32 14.89
C LEU A 380 -8.58 -11.79 15.58
N ARG A 381 -9.42 -11.06 14.84
CA ARG A 381 -10.67 -10.45 15.35
C ARG A 381 -11.59 -11.42 16.12
N PRO A 382 -11.96 -12.60 15.60
CA PRO A 382 -12.82 -13.52 16.36
C PRO A 382 -12.17 -14.00 17.66
N MET A 383 -10.84 -14.21 17.68
CA MET A 383 -10.10 -14.60 18.89
C MET A 383 -10.11 -13.51 19.95
N LEU A 384 -9.93 -12.25 19.53
CA LEU A 384 -10.03 -11.10 20.43
C LEU A 384 -11.45 -10.95 20.98
N ARG A 385 -12.48 -11.16 20.15
CA ARG A 385 -13.88 -11.14 20.59
C ARG A 385 -14.14 -12.21 21.66
N ALA A 386 -13.72 -13.45 21.42
CA ALA A 386 -13.86 -14.54 22.37
C ALA A 386 -13.13 -14.22 23.69
N LEU A 387 -11.88 -13.73 23.62
CA LEU A 387 -11.12 -13.32 24.80
C LEU A 387 -11.82 -12.23 25.61
N LEU A 388 -12.38 -11.20 24.95
CA LEU A 388 -13.08 -10.11 25.63
C LEU A 388 -14.41 -10.56 26.25
N ILE A 389 -15.17 -11.40 25.54
CA ILE A 389 -16.43 -11.97 26.02
C ILE A 389 -16.17 -12.84 27.25
N ASP A 390 -15.18 -13.71 27.21
CA ASP A 390 -14.84 -14.59 28.31
C ASP A 390 -14.27 -13.82 29.51
N ARG A 391 -13.16 -13.08 29.31
CA ARG A 391 -12.44 -12.45 30.42
C ARG A 391 -13.20 -11.31 31.07
N PHE A 392 -13.94 -10.51 30.30
CA PHE A 392 -14.71 -9.40 30.87
C PHE A 392 -16.19 -9.69 31.00
N GLN A 393 -16.63 -10.94 30.75
CA GLN A 393 -18.04 -11.34 30.73
C GLN A 393 -18.89 -10.41 29.83
N MET A 394 -18.28 -9.96 28.73
CA MET A 394 -18.83 -8.90 27.90
C MET A 394 -20.04 -9.39 27.10
N LYS A 395 -21.12 -8.59 27.11
CA LYS A 395 -22.32 -8.80 26.31
C LYS A 395 -22.51 -7.61 25.38
N VAL A 396 -22.71 -7.89 24.10
CA VAL A 396 -22.88 -6.88 23.06
C VAL A 396 -23.92 -7.31 22.05
N HIS A 397 -24.51 -6.34 21.36
CA HIS A 397 -25.29 -6.55 20.15
C HIS A 397 -25.05 -5.41 19.15
N MET A 398 -25.46 -5.61 17.90
CA MET A 398 -25.47 -4.58 16.87
C MET A 398 -26.89 -4.02 16.75
N GLU A 399 -27.03 -2.70 16.69
CA GLU A 399 -28.31 -2.04 16.36
C GLU A 399 -28.09 -0.84 15.45
N ASP A 400 -29.09 -0.48 14.65
CA ASP A 400 -29.03 0.72 13.83
C ASP A 400 -29.30 1.96 14.68
N ARG A 401 -28.32 2.89 14.71
CA ARG A 401 -28.47 4.20 15.35
C ARG A 401 -28.29 5.33 14.34
N PRO A 402 -28.93 6.49 14.56
CA PRO A 402 -28.72 7.67 13.72
C PRO A 402 -27.32 8.26 13.97
N VAL A 403 -26.37 7.93 13.10
CA VAL A 403 -24.99 8.44 13.12
C VAL A 403 -24.82 9.53 12.05
N ALA A 404 -23.98 10.53 12.33
CA ALA A 404 -23.63 11.55 11.35
C ALA A 404 -22.80 10.95 10.21
N ALA A 405 -23.35 11.02 8.99
CA ALA A 405 -22.71 10.59 7.75
C ALA A 405 -22.82 11.70 6.71
N TYR A 406 -21.99 11.65 5.67
CA TYR A 406 -21.96 12.71 4.66
C TYR A 406 -22.57 12.27 3.34
N THR A 407 -23.25 13.20 2.66
CA THR A 407 -23.59 13.12 1.24
C THR A 407 -22.66 14.03 0.46
N LEU A 408 -22.00 13.51 -0.57
CA LEU A 408 -21.33 14.33 -1.57
C LEU A 408 -22.39 14.89 -2.52
N VAL A 409 -22.50 16.22 -2.61
CA VAL A 409 -23.47 16.90 -3.48
C VAL A 409 -22.75 17.85 -4.44
N ALA A 410 -23.33 18.03 -5.62
CA ALA A 410 -22.88 19.01 -6.60
C ALA A 410 -23.36 20.40 -6.18
N ALA A 411 -22.44 21.38 -6.11
CA ALA A 411 -22.80 22.78 -5.89
C ALA A 411 -22.57 23.60 -7.16
N LYS A 412 -21.31 23.74 -7.58
CA LYS A 412 -20.91 24.34 -8.86
C LYS A 412 -19.74 23.54 -9.44
N PRO A 413 -19.97 22.29 -9.88
CA PRO A 413 -18.90 21.35 -10.20
C PRO A 413 -17.88 21.94 -11.18
N LYS A 414 -16.61 21.81 -10.82
CA LYS A 414 -15.43 22.21 -11.62
C LYS A 414 -14.62 20.97 -11.97
N LEU A 415 -15.28 20.02 -12.62
CA LEU A 415 -14.71 18.71 -12.94
C LEU A 415 -14.51 18.60 -14.45
N LYS A 416 -13.42 17.94 -14.87
CA LYS A 416 -13.19 17.61 -16.27
C LYS A 416 -13.71 16.20 -16.53
N GLN A 417 -14.54 16.02 -17.56
CA GLN A 417 -14.96 14.69 -17.97
C GLN A 417 -13.75 13.90 -18.48
N ALA A 418 -13.61 12.67 -18.00
CA ALA A 418 -12.50 11.80 -18.37
C ALA A 418 -12.75 11.12 -19.71
N ASP A 419 -11.68 10.62 -20.32
CA ASP A 419 -11.80 9.66 -21.43
C ASP A 419 -12.42 8.36 -20.89
N PRO A 420 -13.57 7.90 -21.41
CA PRO A 420 -14.22 6.67 -20.96
C PRO A 420 -13.33 5.43 -21.05
N ASN A 421 -12.33 5.43 -21.94
CA ASN A 421 -11.41 4.32 -22.14
C ASN A 421 -10.16 4.39 -21.24
N SER A 422 -9.98 5.49 -20.51
CA SER A 422 -8.85 5.62 -19.60
C SER A 422 -9.06 4.80 -18.32
N ARG A 423 -7.96 4.39 -17.67
CA ARG A 423 -8.02 3.64 -16.41
C ARG A 423 -8.45 4.55 -15.25
N THR A 424 -9.25 4.01 -14.33
CA THR A 424 -9.53 4.71 -13.09
C THR A 424 -8.27 4.69 -12.23
N LYS A 425 -7.83 5.86 -11.76
CA LYS A 425 -6.64 5.98 -10.92
C LYS A 425 -6.86 7.06 -9.87
N TRP A 426 -6.35 6.83 -8.66
CA TRP A 426 -6.12 7.91 -7.71
C TRP A 426 -4.70 7.82 -7.17
N GLN A 427 -4.06 8.96 -6.95
CA GLN A 427 -2.69 9.07 -6.45
C GLN A 427 -2.58 10.20 -5.44
N GLU A 428 -1.72 10.00 -4.45
CA GLU A 428 -1.31 11.02 -3.50
C GLU A 428 0.11 11.50 -3.84
N GLY A 429 0.31 12.83 -3.81
CA GLY A 429 1.61 13.48 -4.01
C GLY A 429 1.81 14.64 -3.05
N ALA A 430 2.97 15.31 -3.13
CA ALA A 430 3.21 16.52 -2.35
C ALA A 430 2.39 17.69 -2.92
N ALA A 431 1.79 18.53 -2.07
CA ALA A 431 1.02 19.70 -2.53
C ALA A 431 1.84 20.67 -3.38
N THR A 432 3.17 20.69 -3.20
CA THR A 432 4.13 21.49 -3.99
C THR A 432 4.29 21.01 -5.43
N ASP A 433 3.85 19.78 -5.74
CA ASP A 433 3.93 19.22 -7.10
C ASP A 433 2.75 19.68 -7.98
N SER A 434 1.80 20.43 -7.41
CA SER A 434 0.69 21.02 -8.15
C SER A 434 1.14 22.19 -9.03
N LYS A 435 0.58 22.28 -10.24
CA LYS A 435 0.71 23.49 -11.09
C LYS A 435 -0.12 24.67 -10.58
N ASP A 436 -0.86 24.49 -9.48
CA ASP A 436 -1.67 25.53 -8.86
C ASP A 436 -0.76 26.61 -8.23
N LYS A 437 -1.03 27.88 -8.57
CA LYS A 437 -0.33 29.04 -8.02
C LYS A 437 -0.54 29.20 -6.51
N ASN A 438 -1.53 28.52 -5.94
CA ASN A 438 -1.83 28.52 -4.51
C ASN A 438 -1.18 27.35 -3.74
N ALA A 439 -0.38 26.50 -4.40
CA ALA A 439 0.39 25.45 -3.76
C ALA A 439 1.32 26.05 -2.69
N ASN A 440 1.21 25.59 -1.45
CA ASN A 440 2.00 26.06 -0.32
C ASN A 440 2.31 24.90 0.63
N SER A 441 3.31 25.07 1.50
CA SER A 441 3.76 24.04 2.44
C SER A 441 2.74 23.68 3.52
N SER A 442 1.73 24.52 3.77
CA SER A 442 0.64 24.25 4.70
C SER A 442 -0.40 23.27 4.12
N LEU A 443 -0.45 23.11 2.79
CA LEU A 443 -1.18 22.03 2.14
C LEU A 443 -0.33 20.76 2.26
N GLY A 444 -0.77 19.83 3.10
CA GLY A 444 0.03 18.63 3.39
C GLY A 444 -0.11 17.53 2.33
N ARG A 445 -1.12 17.61 1.44
CA ARG A 445 -1.48 16.53 0.50
C ARG A 445 -1.99 17.08 -0.84
N LEU A 446 -1.58 16.45 -1.95
CA LEU A 446 -2.16 16.59 -3.29
C LEU A 446 -2.84 15.27 -3.68
N VAL A 447 -4.11 15.32 -4.06
CA VAL A 447 -4.86 14.15 -4.53
C VAL A 447 -5.19 14.35 -6.00
N THR A 448 -4.80 13.39 -6.84
CA THR A 448 -5.14 13.38 -8.27
C THR A 448 -5.98 12.16 -8.57
N CYS A 449 -7.18 12.40 -9.11
CA CYS A 449 -8.14 11.40 -9.55
C CYS A 449 -8.24 11.45 -11.08
N GLN A 450 -8.21 10.29 -11.72
CA GLN A 450 -8.36 10.11 -13.16
C GLN A 450 -9.49 9.10 -13.40
N ASN A 451 -10.42 9.44 -14.28
CA ASN A 451 -11.60 8.63 -14.62
C ASN A 451 -12.32 8.01 -13.41
N VAL A 452 -12.52 8.81 -12.36
CA VAL A 452 -13.22 8.40 -11.13
C VAL A 452 -14.67 8.91 -11.20
N THR A 453 -15.65 8.02 -10.99
CA THR A 453 -17.07 8.43 -10.86
C THR A 453 -17.34 9.07 -9.50
N MET A 454 -18.41 9.86 -9.34
CA MET A 454 -18.70 10.47 -8.03
C MET A 454 -19.04 9.43 -6.95
N ALA A 455 -19.67 8.31 -7.33
CA ALA A 455 -19.86 7.15 -6.45
C ALA A 455 -18.53 6.55 -5.96
N GLN A 456 -17.57 6.36 -6.87
CA GLN A 456 -16.23 5.89 -6.52
C GLN A 456 -15.48 6.91 -5.65
N PHE A 457 -15.58 8.20 -5.97
CA PHE A 457 -14.92 9.24 -5.19
C PHE A 457 -15.47 9.32 -3.77
N ALA A 458 -16.80 9.23 -3.60
CA ALA A 458 -17.44 9.15 -2.29
C ALA A 458 -16.92 7.95 -1.48
N GLU A 459 -16.75 6.78 -2.12
CA GLU A 459 -16.19 5.59 -1.46
C GLU A 459 -14.71 5.77 -1.05
N LEU A 460 -13.92 6.47 -1.86
CA LEU A 460 -12.50 6.74 -1.57
C LEU A 460 -12.27 7.81 -0.50
N LEU A 461 -13.20 8.77 -0.33
CA LEU A 461 -13.02 9.95 0.51
C LEU A 461 -12.63 9.66 1.97
N PRO A 462 -13.24 8.69 2.69
CA PRO A 462 -12.81 8.32 4.04
C PRO A 462 -11.35 7.82 4.10
N GLY A 463 -10.90 7.09 3.07
CA GLY A 463 -9.51 6.65 2.97
C GLY A 463 -8.53 7.77 2.60
N ILE A 464 -8.97 8.72 1.78
CA ILE A 464 -8.19 9.90 1.40
C ILE A 464 -8.02 10.86 2.59
N ALA A 465 -9.07 11.03 3.40
CA ALA A 465 -9.13 12.02 4.47
C ALA A 465 -9.64 11.44 5.82
N PRO A 466 -8.95 10.43 6.39
CA PRO A 466 -9.43 9.72 7.59
C PRO A 466 -9.50 10.61 8.84
N GLY A 467 -8.74 11.71 8.88
CA GLY A 467 -8.82 12.71 9.95
C GLY A 467 -10.09 13.57 9.91
N TYR A 468 -10.80 13.59 8.78
CA TYR A 468 -12.02 14.37 8.58
C TYR A 468 -13.27 13.48 8.52
N LEU A 469 -13.14 12.30 7.89
CA LEU A 469 -14.24 11.43 7.54
C LEU A 469 -14.02 10.04 8.12
N ARG A 470 -14.91 9.62 9.02
CA ARG A 470 -14.88 8.30 9.68
C ARG A 470 -16.03 7.39 9.28
N THR A 471 -17.09 7.99 8.72
CA THR A 471 -18.29 7.32 8.25
C THR A 471 -18.36 7.35 6.73
N GLN A 472 -19.24 6.51 6.18
CA GLN A 472 -19.42 6.41 4.74
C GLN A 472 -19.90 7.74 4.15
N VAL A 473 -19.29 8.12 3.02
CA VAL A 473 -19.81 9.16 2.15
C VAL A 473 -20.65 8.52 1.06
N VAL A 474 -21.83 9.06 0.80
CA VAL A 474 -22.72 8.62 -0.27
C VAL A 474 -22.73 9.67 -1.37
N ASP A 475 -22.68 9.24 -2.62
CA ASP A 475 -22.86 10.11 -3.77
C ASP A 475 -24.33 10.52 -3.91
N GLY A 476 -24.59 11.82 -3.81
CA GLY A 476 -25.86 12.47 -4.13
C GLY A 476 -25.67 13.60 -5.14
N THR A 477 -24.59 13.55 -5.94
CA THR A 477 -24.25 14.61 -6.90
C THR A 477 -25.14 14.58 -8.13
N GLY A 478 -25.64 13.39 -8.52
CA GLY A 478 -26.34 13.16 -9.77
C GLY A 478 -25.45 13.27 -11.02
N LEU A 479 -24.12 13.31 -10.86
CA LEU A 479 -23.18 13.43 -11.96
C LEU A 479 -22.83 12.05 -12.53
N GLU A 480 -23.04 11.88 -13.83
CA GLU A 480 -22.77 10.63 -14.54
C GLU A 480 -21.40 10.65 -15.24
N GLY A 481 -20.81 9.46 -15.39
CA GLY A 481 -19.50 9.28 -16.02
C GLY A 481 -18.33 9.42 -15.04
N GLY A 482 -17.11 9.24 -15.57
CA GLY A 482 -15.86 9.42 -14.84
C GLY A 482 -15.27 10.81 -15.06
N PHE A 483 -14.57 11.31 -14.05
CA PHE A 483 -14.01 12.65 -14.04
C PHE A 483 -12.52 12.63 -13.69
N ASP A 484 -11.78 13.54 -14.32
CA ASP A 484 -10.40 13.88 -13.99
C ASP A 484 -10.40 15.16 -13.14
N PHE A 485 -9.76 15.10 -11.97
CA PHE A 485 -9.62 16.26 -11.10
C PHE A 485 -8.45 16.10 -10.14
N THR A 486 -7.93 17.24 -9.70
CA THR A 486 -6.85 17.32 -8.72
C THR A 486 -7.22 18.35 -7.67
N PHE A 487 -6.99 18.04 -6.40
CA PHE A 487 -7.22 18.96 -5.30
C PHE A 487 -6.22 18.77 -4.16
N SER A 488 -5.98 19.82 -3.40
CA SER A 488 -5.08 19.81 -2.24
C SER A 488 -5.80 20.20 -0.96
N PHE A 489 -5.42 19.61 0.17
CA PHE A 489 -5.95 19.98 1.48
C PHE A 489 -4.92 19.72 2.59
N SER A 490 -5.16 20.32 3.75
CA SER A 490 -4.30 20.24 4.93
C SER A 490 -4.74 19.08 5.85
N PRO A 491 -3.82 18.37 6.52
CA PRO A 491 -4.17 17.38 7.53
C PRO A 491 -5.03 17.97 8.65
N ALA A 492 -6.01 17.20 9.15
CA ALA A 492 -6.94 17.64 10.19
C ALA A 492 -6.24 18.12 11.48
N GLY A 493 -5.11 17.50 11.84
CA GLY A 493 -4.32 17.85 13.02
C GLY A 493 -3.85 19.31 13.05
N LEU A 494 -3.61 19.94 11.89
CA LEU A 494 -3.23 21.36 11.81
C LEU A 494 -4.33 22.29 12.33
N PHE A 495 -5.59 21.88 12.26
CA PHE A 495 -6.73 22.64 12.79
C PHE A 495 -7.02 22.33 14.26
N GLN A 496 -6.44 21.24 14.79
CA GLN A 496 -6.59 20.82 16.19
C GLN A 496 -5.47 21.39 17.08
N VAL A 497 -4.23 21.45 16.59
CA VAL A 497 -3.08 22.03 17.31
C VAL A 497 -3.27 23.53 17.60
N ASN A 498 -3.86 24.28 16.67
CA ASN A 498 -4.17 25.71 16.86
C ASN A 498 -5.27 25.97 17.93
N GLN A 499 -5.87 24.93 18.50
CA GLN A 499 -6.79 25.03 19.65
C GLN A 499 -6.13 24.66 20.99
N GLY A 500 -4.82 24.40 21.04
CA GLY A 500 -4.11 24.09 22.29
C GLY A 500 -4.41 22.70 22.85
N ARG A 501 -4.86 21.75 22.02
CA ARG A 501 -5.06 20.34 22.42
C ARG A 501 -3.85 19.50 22.01
N SER A 502 -3.19 18.91 23.01
CA SER A 502 -2.04 18.01 22.83
C SER A 502 -2.49 16.62 22.38
N GLU A 503 -1.68 15.94 21.57
CA GLU A 503 -1.94 14.59 21.03
C GLU A 503 -1.99 13.48 22.12
N ASP A 504 -1.57 13.79 23.34
CA ASP A 504 -1.47 12.83 24.47
C ASP A 504 -2.80 12.54 25.19
N SER A 505 -3.85 13.30 24.93
CA SER A 505 -5.17 12.93 25.45
C SER A 505 -5.84 11.99 24.46
N GLY A 506 -6.06 10.74 24.84
CA GLY A 506 -7.01 9.81 24.17
C GLY A 506 -8.47 10.28 24.21
N ALA A 507 -8.70 11.60 24.30
CA ALA A 507 -9.98 12.24 24.16
C ALA A 507 -10.36 12.30 22.68
N ALA A 508 -11.61 11.96 22.39
CA ALA A 508 -12.19 12.00 21.06
C ALA A 508 -11.85 13.32 20.34
N ALA A 509 -11.23 13.22 19.16
CA ALA A 509 -11.08 14.35 18.25
C ALA A 509 -12.49 14.90 17.96
N GLY A 510 -12.79 16.09 18.49
CA GLY A 510 -14.02 16.81 18.15
C GLY A 510 -14.08 17.15 16.66
N PRO A 511 -15.25 17.58 16.14
CA PRO A 511 -15.41 17.90 14.73
C PRO A 511 -14.35 18.92 14.28
N VAL A 512 -13.64 18.59 13.21
CA VAL A 512 -12.61 19.45 12.64
C VAL A 512 -13.30 20.70 12.08
N PRO A 513 -12.82 21.93 12.38
CA PRO A 513 -13.42 23.14 11.85
C PRO A 513 -13.50 23.11 10.32
N GLU A 514 -14.63 23.56 9.77
CA GLU A 514 -14.82 23.64 8.31
C GLU A 514 -13.95 24.73 7.66
N ALA A 515 -13.44 25.69 8.43
CA ALA A 515 -12.85 26.92 7.91
C ALA A 515 -11.34 26.84 7.63
N SER A 516 -10.91 27.52 6.57
CA SER A 516 -9.51 27.83 6.25
C SER A 516 -8.83 28.68 7.34
N LEU A 517 -7.52 28.50 7.55
CA LEU A 517 -6.73 29.31 8.48
C LEU A 517 -5.97 30.44 7.76
N PRO A 518 -5.63 31.55 8.45
CA PRO A 518 -4.81 32.63 7.91
C PRO A 518 -3.43 32.19 7.42
N SER A 519 -2.96 31.01 7.84
CA SER A 519 -1.69 30.38 7.45
C SER A 519 -1.69 29.76 6.05
N GLY A 520 -2.80 29.87 5.30
CA GLY A 520 -2.97 29.23 4.00
C GLY A 520 -3.36 27.74 4.07
N ALA A 521 -3.64 27.21 5.26
CA ALA A 521 -4.17 25.86 5.43
C ALA A 521 -5.64 25.79 4.97
N LEU A 522 -6.00 24.70 4.31
CA LEU A 522 -7.30 24.49 3.68
C LEU A 522 -7.93 23.18 4.17
N SER A 523 -9.12 23.24 4.76
CA SER A 523 -9.85 22.05 5.21
C SER A 523 -10.31 21.20 4.03
N LEU A 524 -10.63 19.93 4.26
CA LEU A 524 -11.23 19.08 3.22
C LEU A 524 -12.52 19.69 2.65
N PHE A 525 -13.41 20.20 3.52
CA PHE A 525 -14.70 20.77 3.14
C PHE A 525 -14.55 21.98 2.21
N ASP A 526 -13.63 22.88 2.57
CA ASP A 526 -13.29 24.04 1.76
C ASP A 526 -12.59 23.64 0.46
N ALA A 527 -11.70 22.64 0.48
CA ALA A 527 -11.03 22.15 -0.73
C ALA A 527 -12.04 21.60 -1.74
N LEU A 528 -12.95 20.74 -1.31
CA LEU A 528 -14.02 20.20 -2.17
C LEU A 528 -14.88 21.35 -2.75
N THR A 529 -15.27 22.31 -1.92
CA THR A 529 -16.17 23.40 -2.34
C THR A 529 -15.47 24.39 -3.27
N LYS A 530 -14.28 24.85 -2.91
CA LYS A 530 -13.57 25.93 -3.63
C LYS A 530 -12.88 25.42 -4.90
N GLN A 531 -12.25 24.24 -4.84
CA GLN A 531 -11.47 23.68 -5.95
C GLN A 531 -12.32 22.82 -6.88
N LEU A 532 -13.19 21.96 -6.34
CA LEU A 532 -13.97 21.01 -7.15
C LEU A 532 -15.43 21.42 -7.36
N GLY A 533 -15.93 22.38 -6.58
CA GLY A 533 -17.34 22.77 -6.63
C GLY A 533 -18.29 21.69 -6.10
N LEU A 534 -17.78 20.80 -5.25
CA LEU A 534 -18.50 19.73 -4.58
C LEU A 534 -18.61 20.05 -3.09
N LYS A 535 -19.65 19.55 -2.42
CA LYS A 535 -19.88 19.81 -0.99
C LYS A 535 -20.20 18.52 -0.27
N LEU A 536 -19.77 18.42 0.99
CA LEU A 536 -20.22 17.36 1.90
C LEU A 536 -21.34 17.91 2.77
N GLU A 537 -22.50 17.26 2.75
CA GLU A 537 -23.64 17.60 3.60
C GLU A 537 -23.84 16.52 4.66
N MET A 538 -23.76 16.93 5.92
CA MET A 538 -23.98 16.03 7.04
C MET A 538 -25.46 15.68 7.15
N GLN A 539 -25.75 14.39 7.24
CA GLN A 539 -27.08 13.83 7.44
C GLN A 539 -27.00 12.72 8.50
N LYS A 540 -28.04 12.59 9.32
CA LYS A 540 -28.17 11.43 10.22
C LYS A 540 -28.65 10.24 9.41
N ARG A 541 -27.93 9.12 9.48
CA ARG A 541 -28.30 7.87 8.81
C ARG A 541 -28.32 6.70 9.79
N PRO A 542 -29.24 5.75 9.62
CA PRO A 542 -29.16 4.48 10.33
C PRO A 542 -27.84 3.81 9.95
N THR A 543 -26.98 3.64 10.94
CA THR A 543 -25.67 2.97 10.81
C THR A 543 -25.62 1.89 11.89
N PRO A 544 -25.13 0.67 11.58
CA PRO A 544 -24.91 -0.35 12.58
C PRO A 544 -23.89 0.12 13.62
N VAL A 545 -24.30 0.13 14.89
CA VAL A 545 -23.49 0.52 16.05
C VAL A 545 -23.35 -0.66 16.99
N LEU A 546 -22.16 -0.86 17.53
CA LEU A 546 -21.92 -1.85 18.58
C LEU A 546 -22.42 -1.30 19.92
N VAL A 547 -23.42 -1.94 20.51
CA VAL A 547 -23.92 -1.61 21.84
C VAL A 547 -23.27 -2.52 22.86
N ILE A 548 -22.65 -1.91 23.88
CA ILE A 548 -22.15 -2.63 25.05
C ILE A 548 -23.30 -2.75 26.07
N ASP A 549 -23.89 -3.94 26.16
CA ASP A 549 -24.96 -4.22 27.13
C ASP A 549 -24.40 -4.41 28.53
N HIS A 550 -23.25 -5.07 28.61
CA HIS A 550 -22.56 -5.34 29.87
C HIS A 550 -21.08 -5.60 29.63
N ILE A 551 -20.24 -5.11 30.53
CA ILE A 551 -18.81 -5.44 30.59
C ILE A 551 -18.32 -5.22 32.02
N ASN A 552 -17.60 -6.20 32.58
CA ASN A 552 -16.94 -6.05 33.87
C ASN A 552 -15.71 -5.17 33.75
N GLN A 553 -15.42 -4.35 34.78
CA GLN A 553 -14.20 -3.53 34.78
C GLN A 553 -12.93 -4.35 34.97
N LYS A 554 -13.01 -5.40 35.79
CA LYS A 554 -11.90 -6.32 36.06
C LYS A 554 -12.11 -7.61 35.26
N PRO A 555 -11.08 -8.12 34.59
CA PRO A 555 -11.17 -9.43 33.96
C PRO A 555 -11.25 -10.52 35.02
N THR A 556 -11.82 -11.66 34.66
CA THR A 556 -11.70 -12.91 35.42
C THR A 556 -10.24 -13.37 35.46
N ASP A 557 -9.91 -14.25 36.39
CA ASP A 557 -8.57 -14.84 36.47
C ASP A 557 -8.20 -15.56 35.16
N ASN A 558 -6.89 -15.59 34.87
CA ASN A 558 -6.32 -16.14 33.62
C ASN A 558 -6.43 -17.66 33.52
#